data_AF-A0A076F1L7-F1
#
_entry.id   AF-A0A076F1L7-F1
#
_cell.length_a   1.000
_cell.length_b   1.000
_cell.length_c   1.000
_cell.angle_alpha   90.00
_cell.angle_beta   90.00
_cell.angle_gamma   90.00
#
_symmetry.space_group_name_H-M   'P 1'
#
loop_
_entity.id
_entity.type
_entity.pdbx_description
1 polymer ?
#
loop_
_entity_poly.entity_id
_entity_poly.type
_entity_poly.pdbx_seq_one_letter_code
_entity_poly.pdbx_strand_id
1 'polypeptide(L)'
;MWVLVGILATAVLGLIGYIAIGPRLVEADRAERSASLTETAPTSLRVTLNPGLPEVEPVEALPSSARPCPPLFTAAEFTSSAVGTAVTSCGFAEEVRRQYLNQPQRGRPVTIEADSPVTGQRYPMGCGGVRVVTCSGGNNAVVYVY
;
A
#
# COMPACT_ATOMS: atom_id res chain seq x y z
N MET A 1 11.59 12.01 41.27
CA MET A 1 10.40 12.68 40.67
C MET A 1 10.79 13.84 39.75
N TRP A 2 11.58 14.83 40.21
CA TRP A 2 11.98 16.01 39.42
C TRP A 2 12.79 15.71 38.14
N VAL A 3 13.64 14.68 38.17
CA VAL A 3 14.45 14.26 37.00
C VAL A 3 13.58 13.67 35.88
N LEU A 4 12.53 12.91 36.25
CA LEU A 4 11.56 12.36 35.31
C LEU A 4 10.73 13.46 34.64
N VAL A 5 10.32 14.48 35.41
CA VAL A 5 9.60 15.65 34.88
C VAL A 5 10.48 16.45 33.91
N GLY A 6 11.76 16.62 34.23
CA GLY A 6 12.73 17.30 33.36
C GLY A 6 12.92 16.59 32.01
N ILE A 7 13.07 15.27 32.01
CA ILE A 7 13.25 14.46 30.79
C ILE A 7 11.98 14.48 29.92
N LEU A 8 10.80 14.44 30.55
CA LEU A 8 9.54 14.43 29.82
C LEU A 8 9.27 15.79 29.16
N ALA A 9 9.64 16.89 29.83
CA ALA A 9 9.54 18.24 29.27
C ALA A 9 10.47 18.46 28.07
N THR A 10 11.72 17.97 28.13
CA THR A 10 12.68 18.10 27.02
C THR A 10 12.27 17.26 25.81
N ALA A 11 11.75 16.05 26.03
CA ALA A 11 11.26 15.18 24.97
C ALA A 11 10.06 15.80 24.22
N VAL A 12 9.12 16.41 24.95
CA VAL A 12 7.94 17.05 24.35
C VAL A 12 8.33 18.28 23.52
N LEU A 13 9.25 19.13 24.02
CA LEU A 13 9.73 20.29 23.27
C LEU A 13 10.49 19.89 21.99
N GLY A 14 11.30 18.83 22.05
CA GLY A 14 11.99 18.30 20.87
C GLY A 14 11.04 17.73 19.81
N LEU A 15 9.99 17.02 20.22
CA LEU A 15 8.99 16.44 19.32
C LEU A 15 8.17 17.53 18.61
N ILE A 16 7.78 18.59 19.34
CA ILE A 16 7.04 19.72 18.77
C ILE A 16 7.91 20.47 17.75
N GLY A 17 9.20 20.67 18.04
CA GLY A 17 10.13 21.28 17.09
C GLY A 17 10.32 20.45 15.82
N TYR A 18 10.43 19.13 15.94
CA TYR A 18 10.58 18.22 14.81
C TYR A 18 9.35 18.22 13.88
N ILE A 19 8.13 18.21 14.44
CA ILE A 19 6.88 18.22 13.67
C ILE A 19 6.69 19.54 12.91
N ALA A 20 7.14 20.67 13.46
CA ALA A 20 7.01 21.97 12.81
C ALA A 20 8.03 22.23 11.69
N ILE A 21 9.23 21.61 11.75
CA ILE A 21 10.32 21.82 10.78
C ILE A 21 10.29 20.77 9.65
N GLY A 22 9.78 19.56 9.92
CA GLY A 22 9.67 18.47 8.94
C GLY A 22 8.98 18.80 7.60
N PRO A 23 7.85 19.54 7.56
CA PRO A 23 7.12 19.77 6.31
C PRO A 23 7.71 20.90 5.45
N ARG A 24 8.89 21.45 5.79
CA ARG A 24 9.54 22.51 4.99
C ARG A 24 10.81 22.07 4.27
N LEU A 25 11.32 20.86 4.54
CA LEU A 25 12.46 20.28 3.83
C LEU A 25 12.05 19.30 2.71
N VAL A 26 10.77 18.92 2.63
CA VAL A 26 10.22 18.05 1.57
C VAL A 26 9.75 18.84 0.34
N GLU A 27 9.63 20.17 0.46
CA GLU A 27 9.16 21.06 -0.62
C GLU A 27 10.29 21.60 -1.53
N ALA A 28 11.56 21.25 -1.28
CA ALA A 28 12.70 21.75 -2.05
C ALA A 28 13.21 20.80 -3.17
N ASP A 29 12.70 19.57 -3.28
CA ASP A 29 13.23 18.55 -4.22
C ASP A 29 12.28 18.19 -5.38
N ARG A 30 11.23 18.99 -5.64
CA ARG A 30 10.32 18.79 -6.78
C ARG A 30 10.58 19.67 -7.99
N ALA A 31 11.55 20.58 -7.94
CA ALA A 31 11.76 21.58 -8.99
C ALA A 31 12.80 21.21 -10.07
N GLU A 32 13.57 20.12 -9.94
CA GLU A 32 14.75 19.90 -10.80
C GLU A 32 14.81 18.60 -11.62
N ARG A 33 13.72 17.83 -11.75
CA ARG A 33 13.69 16.68 -12.67
C ARG A 33 12.40 16.59 -13.47
N SER A 34 12.21 17.49 -14.43
CA SER A 34 11.70 17.18 -15.78
C SER A 34 11.60 18.44 -16.64
N ALA A 35 12.76 18.92 -17.09
CA ALA A 35 12.87 19.70 -18.31
C ALA A 35 14.06 19.17 -19.10
N SER A 36 13.86 18.08 -19.83
CA SER A 36 14.65 17.77 -21.02
C SER A 36 13.68 17.26 -22.08
N LEU A 37 13.01 18.24 -22.71
CA LEU A 37 12.34 18.06 -23.98
C LEU A 37 13.39 18.26 -25.08
N THR A 38 13.51 17.24 -25.93
CA THR A 38 13.75 17.28 -27.39
C THR A 38 14.96 16.46 -27.84
N GLU A 39 14.71 15.28 -28.42
CA GLU A 39 15.24 14.95 -29.76
C GLU A 39 14.30 13.98 -30.50
N THR A 40 14.05 14.31 -31.77
CA THR A 40 13.00 13.97 -32.75
C THR A 40 13.02 12.53 -33.29
N ALA A 41 11.84 11.96 -33.64
CA ALA A 41 11.47 11.42 -34.99
C ALA A 41 10.10 10.67 -34.97
N PRO A 42 9.51 10.32 -36.14
CA PRO A 42 8.42 11.01 -36.82
C PRO A 42 7.05 10.32 -36.67
N THR A 43 6.00 10.99 -37.14
CA THR A 43 4.65 10.45 -37.35
C THR A 43 4.69 9.11 -38.09
N SER A 44 4.08 8.07 -37.49
CA SER A 44 3.42 7.02 -38.26
C SER A 44 2.09 6.66 -37.61
N LEU A 45 1.04 7.05 -38.30
CA LEU A 45 -0.35 6.68 -38.07
C LEU A 45 -0.52 5.16 -38.20
N ARG A 46 -1.00 4.48 -37.14
CA ARG A 46 -2.01 3.43 -37.28
C ARG A 46 -2.94 3.45 -36.08
N VAL A 47 -4.09 4.06 -36.30
CA VAL A 47 -5.35 3.67 -35.68
C VAL A 47 -5.61 2.22 -36.10
N THR A 48 -5.55 1.28 -35.17
CA THR A 48 -6.31 0.04 -35.30
C THR A 48 -7.50 0.19 -34.37
N LEU A 49 -8.64 0.56 -34.95
CA LEU A 49 -9.95 0.36 -34.35
C LEU A 49 -10.09 -1.14 -34.06
N ASN A 50 -10.11 -1.53 -32.79
CA ASN A 50 -10.83 -2.74 -32.41
C ASN A 50 -12.22 -2.30 -31.91
N PRO A 51 -13.30 -2.55 -32.66
CA PRO A 51 -14.64 -2.25 -32.23
C PRO A 51 -15.18 -3.38 -31.32
N GLY A 52 -15.64 -3.00 -30.13
CA GLY A 52 -16.27 -3.89 -29.15
C GLY A 52 -15.28 -4.25 -28.04
N LEU A 53 -15.43 -3.80 -26.80
CA LEU A 53 -16.62 -3.58 -26.00
C LEU A 53 -16.23 -2.49 -24.97
N PRO A 54 -17.15 -1.74 -24.32
CA PRO A 54 -16.80 -1.19 -23.02
C PRO A 54 -16.26 -2.37 -22.20
N GLU A 55 -14.98 -2.33 -21.81
CA GLU A 55 -14.45 -3.22 -20.79
C GLU A 55 -15.27 -2.86 -19.54
N VAL A 56 -16.42 -3.52 -19.39
CA VAL A 56 -17.12 -3.61 -18.13
C VAL A 56 -16.13 -4.39 -17.28
N GLU A 57 -15.25 -3.67 -16.56
CA GLU A 57 -14.38 -4.27 -15.56
C GLU A 57 -15.24 -5.25 -14.75
N PRO A 58 -14.95 -6.56 -14.83
CA PRO A 58 -15.70 -7.52 -14.07
C PRO A 58 -15.57 -7.14 -12.60
N VAL A 59 -16.70 -6.83 -11.99
CA VAL A 59 -16.83 -6.55 -10.57
C VAL A 59 -16.15 -7.69 -9.80
N GLU A 60 -14.98 -7.38 -9.24
CA GLU A 60 -14.22 -8.17 -8.26
C GLU A 60 -13.83 -9.61 -8.67
N ALA A 61 -13.11 -9.73 -9.79
CA ALA A 61 -12.23 -10.86 -10.01
C ALA A 61 -10.79 -10.52 -9.56
N LEU A 62 -10.09 -11.50 -8.98
CA LEU A 62 -8.66 -11.38 -8.67
C LEU A 62 -7.88 -11.14 -9.98
N PRO A 63 -6.98 -10.15 -10.06
CA PRO A 63 -6.26 -9.88 -11.30
C PRO A 63 -5.38 -11.06 -11.71
N SER A 64 -5.22 -11.29 -13.01
CA SER A 64 -4.46 -12.44 -13.54
C SER A 64 -2.96 -12.41 -13.19
N SER A 65 -2.43 -11.24 -12.84
CA SER A 65 -1.06 -11.06 -12.33
C SER A 65 -0.90 -11.40 -10.85
N ALA A 66 -2.01 -11.58 -10.12
CA ALA A 66 -1.96 -11.94 -8.71
C ALA A 66 -1.52 -13.41 -8.54
N ARG A 67 -0.63 -13.64 -7.58
CA ARG A 67 -0.18 -14.99 -7.23
C ARG A 67 -0.78 -15.40 -5.90
N PRO A 68 -1.67 -16.41 -5.86
CA PRO A 68 -2.23 -16.94 -4.61
C PRO A 68 -1.16 -17.44 -3.65
N CYS A 69 -1.42 -17.26 -2.37
CA CYS A 69 -0.54 -17.70 -1.29
C CYS A 69 -1.17 -18.85 -0.50
N PRO A 70 -0.37 -19.83 -0.04
CA PRO A 70 -0.87 -20.86 0.87
C PRO A 70 -1.39 -20.22 2.17
N PRO A 71 -2.59 -20.57 2.64
CA PRO A 71 -3.13 -20.02 3.87
C PRO A 71 -2.33 -20.53 5.08
N LEU A 72 -1.98 -19.64 6.00
CA LEU A 72 -1.27 -19.97 7.25
C LEU A 72 -2.22 -20.16 8.45
N PHE A 73 -3.47 -19.70 8.33
CA PHE A 73 -4.51 -19.84 9.35
C PHE A 73 -5.91 -19.89 8.73
N THR A 74 -6.87 -20.47 9.44
CA THR A 74 -8.27 -20.56 8.99
C THR A 74 -9.08 -19.36 9.45
N ALA A 75 -10.00 -18.88 8.60
CA ALA A 75 -10.95 -17.81 8.93
C ALA A 75 -12.33 -18.15 8.34
N ALA A 76 -13.40 -17.59 8.91
CA ALA A 76 -14.76 -17.78 8.41
C ALA A 76 -15.04 -16.96 7.14
N GLU A 77 -14.37 -15.82 7.00
CA GLU A 77 -14.42 -14.93 5.85
C GLU A 77 -13.00 -14.63 5.38
N PHE A 78 -12.84 -14.24 4.11
CA PHE A 78 -11.55 -13.92 3.51
C PHE A 78 -10.49 -15.00 3.81
N THR A 79 -10.78 -16.20 3.30
CA THR A 79 -10.05 -17.42 3.62
C THR A 79 -8.66 -17.48 2.99
N SER A 80 -8.41 -16.64 1.98
CA SER A 80 -7.22 -16.71 1.14
C SER A 80 -6.60 -15.33 0.92
N SER A 81 -5.33 -15.34 0.53
CA SER A 81 -4.60 -14.14 0.10
C SER A 81 -3.83 -14.38 -1.19
N ALA A 82 -3.46 -13.29 -1.86
CA ALA A 82 -2.56 -13.31 -3.01
C ALA A 82 -1.64 -12.09 -3.00
N VAL A 83 -0.45 -12.24 -3.57
CA VAL A 83 0.48 -11.12 -3.80
C VAL A 83 0.22 -10.50 -5.17
N GLY A 84 0.20 -9.18 -5.23
CA GLY A 84 0.03 -8.40 -6.46
C GLY A 84 1.33 -7.80 -7.03
N THR A 85 2.39 -7.71 -6.22
CA THR A 85 3.70 -7.20 -6.67
C THR A 85 4.84 -8.13 -6.28
N ALA A 86 5.89 -8.15 -7.09
CA ALA A 86 7.05 -9.03 -6.91
C ALA A 86 7.87 -8.76 -5.64
N VAL A 87 7.76 -7.55 -5.07
CA VAL A 87 8.40 -7.18 -3.79
C VAL A 87 7.66 -7.74 -2.57
N THR A 88 6.46 -8.29 -2.77
CA THR A 88 5.60 -8.78 -1.69
C THR A 88 5.77 -10.30 -1.53
N SER A 89 6.02 -10.75 -0.29
CA SER A 89 6.13 -12.17 0.04
C SER A 89 4.80 -12.75 0.51
N CYS A 90 4.58 -14.05 0.32
CA CYS A 90 3.36 -14.70 0.82
C CYS A 90 3.21 -14.66 2.35
N GLY A 91 4.31 -14.72 3.10
CA GLY A 91 4.26 -14.55 4.56
C GLY A 91 3.71 -13.17 4.95
N PHE A 92 4.13 -12.12 4.25
CA PHE A 92 3.59 -10.78 4.48
C PHE A 92 2.13 -10.65 4.04
N ALA A 93 1.72 -11.28 2.92
CA ALA A 93 0.32 -11.28 2.48
C ALA A 93 -0.62 -11.91 3.52
N GLU A 94 -0.17 -12.95 4.22
CA GLU A 94 -0.95 -13.59 5.28
C GLU A 94 -1.03 -12.75 6.55
N GLU A 95 0.02 -12.02 6.93
CA GLU A 95 -0.07 -11.04 8.03
C GLU A 95 -1.00 -9.88 7.68
N VAL A 96 -1.00 -9.42 6.43
CA VAL A 96 -1.97 -8.43 5.93
C VAL A 96 -3.40 -8.97 6.04
N ARG A 97 -3.64 -10.22 5.62
CA ARG A 97 -4.94 -10.88 5.76
C ARG A 97 -5.38 -10.96 7.22
N ARG A 98 -4.47 -11.32 8.12
CA ARG A 98 -4.73 -11.39 9.57
C ARG A 98 -5.12 -10.03 10.14
N GLN A 99 -4.40 -8.98 9.79
CA GLN A 99 -4.67 -7.63 10.30
C GLN A 99 -5.95 -7.02 9.71
N TYR A 100 -6.26 -7.31 8.45
CA TYR A 100 -7.55 -6.95 7.85
C TYR A 100 -8.72 -7.64 8.57
N LEU A 101 -8.59 -8.94 8.86
CA LEU A 101 -9.58 -9.72 9.62
C LEU A 101 -9.72 -9.30 11.09
N ASN A 102 -8.79 -8.52 11.64
CA ASN A 102 -8.91 -7.94 12.98
C ASN A 102 -9.63 -6.58 12.98
N GLN A 103 -9.92 -5.99 11.83
CA GLN A 103 -10.59 -4.68 11.79
C GLN A 103 -12.05 -4.81 12.26
N PRO A 104 -12.65 -3.76 12.84
CA PRO A 104 -14.06 -3.79 13.22
C PRO A 104 -15.02 -3.60 12.03
N GLN A 105 -14.53 -3.02 10.93
CA GLN A 105 -15.34 -2.70 9.75
C GLN A 105 -14.79 -3.45 8.53
N ARG A 106 -15.69 -4.12 7.78
CA ARG A 106 -15.43 -4.75 6.47
C ARG A 106 -16.10 -3.94 5.36
N GLY A 107 -15.61 -4.05 4.14
CA GLY A 107 -16.23 -3.39 2.97
C GLY A 107 -16.07 -1.87 2.90
N ARG A 108 -15.28 -1.28 3.81
CA ARG A 108 -14.91 0.15 3.79
C ARG A 108 -13.38 0.27 3.71
N PRO A 109 -12.86 1.38 3.15
CA PRO A 109 -11.45 1.68 3.22
C PRO A 109 -10.98 1.76 4.69
N VAL A 110 -9.94 0.99 5.02
CA VAL A 110 -9.32 0.95 6.35
C VAL A 110 -7.81 0.96 6.20
N THR A 111 -7.12 1.58 7.17
CA THR A 111 -5.65 1.49 7.27
C THR A 111 -5.30 0.46 8.33
N ILE A 112 -4.40 -0.45 7.99
CA ILE A 112 -3.88 -1.47 8.90
C ILE A 112 -2.36 -1.36 9.01
N GLU A 113 -1.82 -1.88 10.11
CA GLU A 113 -0.38 -2.03 10.31
C GLU A 113 -0.02 -3.51 10.19
N ALA A 114 0.66 -3.89 9.10
CA ALA A 114 1.03 -5.28 8.84
C ALA A 114 2.48 -5.55 9.23
N ASP A 115 2.69 -6.59 10.05
CA ASP A 115 4.02 -7.05 10.44
C ASP A 115 4.69 -7.81 9.28
N SER A 116 5.92 -7.42 8.93
CA SER A 116 6.71 -8.12 7.92
C SER A 116 7.63 -9.16 8.56
N PRO A 117 7.43 -10.46 8.31
CA PRO A 117 8.33 -11.50 8.81
C PRO A 117 9.71 -11.43 8.13
N VAL A 118 9.82 -10.78 6.96
CA VAL A 118 11.07 -10.64 6.22
C VAL A 118 11.97 -9.56 6.81
N THR A 119 11.40 -8.43 7.21
CA THR A 119 12.17 -7.26 7.68
C THR A 119 12.03 -6.99 9.18
N GLY A 120 11.08 -7.64 9.86
CA GLY A 120 10.76 -7.39 11.27
C GLY A 120 10.13 -6.02 11.54
N GLN A 121 9.71 -5.30 10.49
CA GLN A 121 9.10 -3.97 10.58
C GLN A 121 7.59 -4.04 10.35
N ARG A 122 6.86 -3.02 10.82
CA ARG A 122 5.46 -2.81 10.51
C ARG A 122 5.32 -1.83 9.35
N TYR A 123 4.44 -2.15 8.41
CA TYR A 123 4.15 -1.27 7.29
C TYR A 123 2.67 -0.86 7.30
N PRO A 124 2.39 0.46 7.16
CA PRO A 124 1.03 0.93 6.97
C PRO A 124 0.53 0.51 5.60
N MET A 125 -0.67 -0.06 5.55
CA MET A 125 -1.36 -0.43 4.32
C MET A 125 -2.79 0.08 4.32
N GLY A 126 -3.21 0.68 3.20
CA GLY A 126 -4.60 1.01 2.92
C GLY A 126 -5.28 -0.16 2.23
N CYS A 127 -6.33 -0.69 2.85
CA CYS A 127 -7.15 -1.78 2.35
C CYS A 127 -8.53 -1.28 1.93
N GLY A 128 -9.03 -1.71 0.77
CA GLY A 128 -10.39 -1.40 0.30
C GLY A 128 -10.91 -2.43 -0.69
N GLY A 129 -12.23 -2.51 -0.84
CA GLY A 129 -12.92 -3.56 -1.60
C GLY A 129 -13.98 -4.26 -0.75
N VAL A 130 -14.84 -5.06 -1.37
CA VAL A 130 -15.95 -5.74 -0.70
C VAL A 130 -15.80 -7.25 -0.77
N ARG A 131 -15.66 -7.81 -1.97
CA ARG A 131 -15.43 -9.23 -2.24
C ARG A 131 -13.94 -9.54 -2.36
N VAL A 132 -13.19 -8.69 -3.07
CA VAL A 132 -11.73 -8.79 -3.18
C VAL A 132 -11.14 -7.52 -2.62
N VAL A 133 -10.58 -7.63 -1.42
CA VAL A 133 -9.99 -6.50 -0.72
C VAL A 133 -8.57 -6.34 -1.22
N THR A 134 -8.25 -5.17 -1.76
CA THR A 134 -6.92 -4.79 -2.18
C THR A 134 -6.28 -3.95 -1.09
N CYS A 135 -5.19 -4.46 -0.51
CA CYS A 135 -4.35 -3.78 0.46
C CYS A 135 -3.07 -3.31 -0.24
N SER A 136 -2.79 -2.00 -0.17
CA SER A 136 -1.60 -1.40 -0.79
C SER A 136 -0.89 -0.45 0.18
N GLY A 137 0.44 -0.39 0.12
CA GLY A 137 1.22 0.45 1.03
C GLY A 137 2.69 0.08 1.15
N GLY A 138 3.37 0.72 2.10
CA GLY A 138 4.81 0.54 2.32
C GLY A 138 5.65 0.84 1.07
N ASN A 139 6.36 -0.17 0.57
CA ASN A 139 7.27 -0.08 -0.57
C ASN A 139 6.66 -0.63 -1.86
N ASN A 140 5.55 -0.04 -2.33
CA ASN A 140 4.79 -0.54 -3.50
C ASN A 140 4.31 -1.99 -3.34
N ALA A 141 3.99 -2.39 -2.11
CA ALA A 141 3.41 -3.71 -1.85
C ALA A 141 1.91 -3.68 -2.17
N VAL A 142 1.45 -4.71 -2.87
CA VAL A 142 0.02 -4.94 -3.16
C VAL A 142 -0.32 -6.36 -2.75
N VAL A 143 -1.37 -6.50 -1.96
CA VAL A 143 -1.90 -7.77 -1.45
C VAL A 143 -3.40 -7.79 -1.71
N TYR A 144 -3.91 -8.95 -2.11
CA TYR A 144 -5.33 -9.20 -2.26
C TYR A 144 -5.79 -10.19 -1.19
N VAL A 145 -6.96 -9.92 -0.62
CA VAL A 145 -7.59 -10.70 0.44
C VAL A 145 -9.02 -11.04 0.00
N TYR A 146 -9.38 -12.33 -0.03
CA TYR A 146 -10.64 -12.84 -0.59
C TYR A 146 -11.10 -14.15 0.07
#